data_AF-A0A3B8VS17-F1
#
_entry.id   AF-A0A3B8VS17-F1
#
_cell.length_a   1.000
_cell.length_b   1.000
_cell.length_c   1.000
_cell.angle_alpha   90.00
_cell.angle_beta   90.00
_cell.angle_gamma   90.00
#
_symmetry.space_group_name_H-M   'P 1'
#
loop_
_entity.id
_entity.type
_entity.pdbx_description
1 polymer ?
#
loop_
_entity_poly.entity_id
_entity_poly.type
_entity_poly.pdbx_seq_one_letter_code
_entity_poly.pdbx_strand_id
1 'polypeptide(L)' 'MNFRTIVETPLKDLSISYTDKLILMGSCFSENIGNRLIDCKFKTDMNPFGILYNPLSIEKSLRRMLS' A
#
# COMPACT_ATOMS: atom_id res chain seq x y z
N MET A 1 8.29 22.02 -27.38
CA MET A 1 7.02 21.26 -27.28
C MET A 1 7.08 20.42 -26.01
N ASN A 2 6.10 20.52 -25.12
CA ASN A 2 6.10 19.77 -23.86
C ASN A 2 5.35 18.44 -24.07
N PHE A 3 6.06 17.32 -24.06
CA PHE A 3 5.52 15.96 -24.26
C PHE A 3 5.14 15.26 -22.95
N ARG A 4 4.78 16.04 -21.93
CA ARG A 4 4.39 15.51 -20.62
C ARG A 4 3.21 16.30 -20.10
N THR A 5 2.23 15.58 -19.57
CA THR A 5 1.17 16.17 -18.77
C THR A 5 1.78 16.65 -17.45
N ILE A 6 1.72 17.95 -17.18
CA ILE A 6 2.01 18.47 -15.86
C ILE A 6 0.81 18.13 -14.98
N VAL A 7 1.03 17.35 -13.93
CA VAL A 7 0.01 17.01 -12.96
C VAL A 7 0.27 17.85 -11.71
N GLU A 8 -0.66 18.76 -11.39
CA GLU A 8 -0.65 19.46 -10.11
C GLU A 8 -1.05 18.46 -9.01
N THR A 9 -0.11 18.12 -8.14
CA THR A 9 -0.40 17.26 -7.00
C THR A 9 -0.79 18.15 -5.82
N PRO A 10 -2.07 18.16 -5.39
CA PRO A 10 -2.45 18.90 -4.20
C PRO A 10 -1.68 18.38 -2.98
N LEU A 11 -1.43 19.25 -2.02
CA LEU A 11 -0.89 18.85 -0.72
C LEU A 11 -1.79 17.74 -0.17
N LYS A 12 -1.21 16.56 0.06
CA LYS A 12 -1.95 15.42 0.60
C LYS A 12 -2.25 15.66 2.08
N ASP A 13 -3.52 15.49 2.45
CA ASP A 13 -3.95 15.49 3.85
C ASP A 13 -3.37 14.32 4.67
N LEU A 14 -2.87 13.28 3.99
CA LEU A 14 -2.31 12.09 4.63
C LEU A 14 -0.79 12.16 4.68
N SER A 15 -0.27 12.30 5.90
CA SER A 15 1.14 12.10 6.24
C SER A 15 1.33 10.74 6.89
N ILE A 16 2.43 10.05 6.56
CA ILE A 16 2.79 8.76 7.15
C ILE A 16 4.07 8.95 7.96
N SER A 17 4.05 8.51 9.21
CA SER A 17 5.14 8.61 10.18
C SER A 17 5.50 7.23 10.74
N TYR A 18 6.59 7.17 11.52
CA TYR A 18 7.01 5.94 12.20
C TYR A 18 6.05 5.44 13.28
N THR A 19 5.10 6.28 13.71
CA THR A 19 4.11 5.88 14.72
C THR A 19 2.91 5.17 14.12
N ASP A 20 2.67 5.37 12.82
CA ASP A 20 1.55 4.78 12.10
C ASP A 20 1.73 3.28 11.89
N LYS A 21 0.63 2.54 12.00
CA LYS A 21 0.57 1.12 11.66
C LYS A 21 -0.01 0.98 10.27
N LEU A 22 0.74 0.35 9.38
CA LEU A 22 0.41 0.23 7.97
C LEU A 22 0.11 -1.23 7.65
N ILE A 23 -0.88 -1.46 6.79
CA ILE A 23 -1.10 -2.75 6.14
C ILE A 23 -1.00 -2.51 4.64
N LEU A 24 -0.13 -3.25 3.94
CA LEU A 24 -0.06 -3.18 2.48
C LEU A 24 -0.61 -4.47 1.85
N MET A 25 -1.59 -4.29 0.97
CA MET A 25 -2.23 -5.32 0.17
C MET A 25 -2.37 -4.82 -1.26
N GLY A 26 -2.21 -5.70 -2.24
CA GLY A 26 -2.31 -5.32 -3.64
C GLY A 26 -1.49 -6.21 -4.55
N SER A 27 -1.10 -5.65 -5.69
CA SER A 27 -0.23 -6.30 -6.66
C SER A 27 1.22 -6.46 -6.14
N CYS A 28 2.12 -6.99 -6.97
CA CYS A 28 3.56 -7.00 -6.70
C CYS A 28 4.14 -5.60 -6.39
N PHE A 29 3.48 -4.53 -6.84
CA PHE A 29 3.85 -3.17 -6.48
C PHE A 29 3.71 -2.94 -4.97
N SER A 30 2.55 -3.30 -4.39
CA SER A 30 2.32 -3.16 -2.94
C SER A 30 3.32 -3.99 -2.13
N GLU A 31 3.70 -5.17 -2.64
CA GLU A 31 4.71 -6.02 -2.01
C GLU A 31 6.09 -5.35 -1.95
N ASN A 32 6.55 -4.84 -3.09
CA ASN A 32 7.85 -4.16 -3.16
C ASN A 32 7.89 -2.87 -2.34
N ILE A 33 6.81 -2.08 -2.33
CA ILE A 33 6.73 -0.87 -1.50
C ILE A 33 6.71 -1.23 -0.01
N GLY A 34 5.99 -2.29 0.37
CA GLY A 34 5.94 -2.75 1.76
C GLY A 34 7.28 -3.23 2.29
N ASN A 35 8.04 -3.98 1.47
CA ASN A 35 9.40 -4.37 1.83
C ASN A 35 10.29 -3.15 2.08
N ARG A 36 10.21 -2.12 1.22
CA ARG A 36 10.96 -0.87 1.42
C ARG A 36 10.56 -0.14 2.71
N LEU A 37 9.28 -0.15 3.09
CA LEU A 37 8.80 0.46 4.34
C LEU A 37 9.32 -0.31 5.56
N ILE A 38 9.31 -1.64 5.51
CA ILE A 38 9.85 -2.53 6.54
C ILE A 38 11.36 -2.30 6.69
N ASP A 39 12.10 -2.23 5.58
CA ASP A 39 13.55 -1.94 5.57
C ASP A 39 13.83 -0.59 6.23
N CYS A 40 12.98 0.41 5.96
CA CYS A 40 13.03 1.73 6.59
C CYS A 40 12.52 1.76 8.04
N LYS A 41 12.10 0.63 8.63
CA LYS A 41 11.62 0.48 10.02
C LYS A 41 10.24 1.08 10.32
N PHE A 42 9.40 1.29 9.31
CA PHE A 42 7.98 1.56 9.54
C PHE A 42 7.27 0.33 10.08
N LYS A 43 6.25 0.54 10.94
CA LYS A 43 5.41 -0.55 11.46
C LYS A 43 4.44 -0.99 10.36
N THR A 44 4.89 -1.93 9.55
CA THR A 44 4.20 -2.34 8.34
C THR A 44 3.95 -3.83 8.34
N ASP A 45 2.69 -4.22 8.23
CA ASP A 45 2.26 -5.60 8.02
C ASP A 45 2.02 -5.84 6.52
N MET A 46 2.60 -6.94 6.02
CA MET A 46 2.38 -7.38 4.65
C MET A 46 1.16 -8.28 4.56
N ASN A 47 0.42 -8.18 3.46
CA ASN A 47 -0.64 -9.12 3.13
C ASN A 47 -0.12 -10.59 3.20
N PRO A 48 -0.63 -11.44 4.11
CA PRO A 48 -0.22 -12.84 4.24
C PRO A 48 -0.79 -13.74 3.13
N PHE A 49 -1.70 -13.24 2.30
CA PHE A 49 -2.35 -14.00 1.23
C PHE A 49 -1.68 -13.83 -0.15
N GLY A 50 -0.50 -13.22 -0.20
CA GLY A 50 0.27 -13.00 -1.43
C GLY A 50 -0.25 -11.87 -2.32
N ILE A 51 0.04 -11.92 -3.61
CA ILE A 51 -0.35 -10.87 -4.57
C ILE A 51 -1.85 -10.94 -4.84
N LEU A 52 -2.58 -9.87 -4.49
CA LEU A 52 -4.03 -9.74 -4.68
C LEU A 52 -4.36 -8.42 -5.37
N TYR A 53 -4.83 -8.46 -6.61
CA TYR A 53 -5.15 -7.23 -7.37
C TYR A 53 -6.65 -7.03 -7.61
N ASN A 54 -7.41 -8.10 -7.80
CA ASN A 54 -8.83 -7.95 -8.09
C ASN A 54 -9.60 -7.61 -6.79
N PRO A 55 -10.60 -6.71 -6.85
CA PRO A 55 -11.32 -6.24 -5.66
C PRO A 55 -11.97 -7.34 -4.82
N LEU A 56 -12.55 -8.36 -5.46
CA LEU A 56 -13.24 -9.44 -4.75
C LEU A 56 -12.28 -10.31 -3.92
N SER A 57 -11.05 -10.52 -4.39
CA SER A 57 -10.06 -11.28 -3.63
C SER A 57 -9.51 -10.46 -2.46
N ILE A 58 -9.33 -9.15 -2.63
CA ILE A 58 -8.96 -8.22 -1.55
C ILE A 58 -10.05 -8.24 -0.47
N GLU A 59 -11.32 -8.13 -0.87
CA GLU A 59 -12.46 -8.14 0.05
C GLU A 59 -12.53 -9.42 0.88
N LYS A 60 -12.40 -10.60 0.25
CA LYS A 60 -12.39 -11.89 0.94
C LYS A 60 -11.25 -12.01 1.93
N SER A 61 -10.06 -11.56 1.55
CA SER A 61 -8.87 -11.58 2.40
C SER A 61 -9.02 -10.67 3.61
N LEU A 62 -9.56 -9.47 3.44
CA LEU A 62 -9.87 -8.56 4.54
C LEU A 62 -10.90 -9.17 5.50
N ARG A 63 -11.97 -9.78 4.98
CA ARG A 63 -12.94 -10.48 5.84
C ARG A 63 -12.29 -11.60 6.65
N ARG A 64 -11.37 -12.35 6.05
CA ARG A 64 -10.67 -13.46 6.72
C ARG A 64 -9.74 -12.99 7.85
N MET A 65 -9.22 -11.76 7.76
CA MET A 65 -8.38 -11.15 8.81
C MET A 65 -9.19 -10.62 10.00
N LEU A 66 -10.43 -10.19 9.75
CA LEU A 66 -11.29 -9.57 10.77
C LEU A 66 -12.19 -10.57 11.50
N SER A 67 -12.32 -11.80 10.98
CA SER A 67 -13.02 -12.92 11.60
C SER A 67 -12.18 -13.61 12.66
#